data_AF-A0A3D2E3T4-F1
#
_entry.id   AF-A0A3D2E3T4-F1
#
_cell.length_a   1.000
_cell.length_b   1.000
_cell.length_c   1.000
_cell.angle_alpha   90.00
_cell.angle_beta   90.00
_cell.angle_gamma   90.00
#
_symmetry.space_group_name_H-M   'P 1'
#
loop_
_entity.id
_entity.type
_entity.pdbx_description
1 polymer ?
#
loop_
_entity_poly.entity_id
_entity_poly.type
_entity_poly.pdbx_seq_one_letter_code
_entity_poly.pdbx_strand_id
1 'polypeptide(L)'
;DNGKLYPAFETDFVSAMKDLCSQADVILPNVTEACFLTGEEYKSAYDEAYIDTLLSELAALGAKTVVLTGVSYDDSTTGVVVFENGNKQYYKHKKLNRSCHGTGDVFASAFVGAYINGKSLYDSAKIAADFTVECIEKTPPEHRYGVCFEQCLPSLFAKLN
;
A
#
# COMPACT_ATOMS: atom_id res chain seq x y z
N ASP A 1 -10.78 -3.34 -2.77
CA ASP A 1 -9.73 -4.05 -3.54
C ASP A 1 -10.26 -4.46 -4.92
N ASN A 2 -9.40 -4.54 -5.93
CA ASN A 2 -9.75 -4.86 -7.32
C ASN A 2 -10.89 -4.00 -7.89
N GLY A 3 -10.89 -2.69 -7.61
CA GLY A 3 -11.89 -1.74 -8.09
C GLY A 3 -13.28 -1.85 -7.44
N LYS A 4 -13.44 -2.67 -6.39
CA LYS A 4 -14.71 -2.81 -5.67
C LYS A 4 -14.57 -2.43 -4.20
N LEU A 5 -15.59 -1.76 -3.68
CA LEU A 5 -15.82 -1.64 -2.24
C LEU A 5 -16.07 -3.03 -1.68
N TYR A 6 -15.66 -3.27 -0.42
CA TYR A 6 -16.11 -4.48 0.26
C TYR A 6 -17.63 -4.45 0.39
N PRO A 7 -18.32 -5.61 0.38
CA PRO A 7 -19.78 -5.71 0.29
C PRO A 7 -20.61 -4.99 1.37
N ALA A 8 -19.97 -4.36 2.36
CA ALA A 8 -20.59 -3.64 3.48
C ALA A 8 -20.23 -2.13 3.53
N PHE A 9 -19.47 -1.60 2.56
CA PHE A 9 -19.11 -0.19 2.54
C PHE A 9 -20.02 0.60 1.59
N GLU A 10 -20.71 1.59 2.15
CA GLU A 10 -21.55 2.56 1.44
C GLU A 10 -20.82 3.90 1.26
N THR A 11 -21.43 4.85 0.54
CA THR A 11 -20.86 6.19 0.29
C THR A 11 -20.51 6.94 1.57
N ASP A 12 -21.28 6.73 2.64
CA ASP A 12 -21.05 7.39 3.94
C ASP A 12 -19.73 6.94 4.57
N PHE A 13 -19.33 5.68 4.35
CA PHE A 13 -18.06 5.17 4.81
C PHE A 13 -16.88 5.85 4.09
N VAL A 14 -17.00 6.06 2.78
CA VAL A 14 -15.98 6.76 2.00
C VAL A 14 -15.84 8.20 2.50
N SER A 15 -16.95 8.90 2.77
CA SER A 15 -16.92 10.25 3.34
C SER A 15 -16.18 10.29 4.68
N ALA A 16 -16.53 9.40 5.61
CA ALA A 16 -15.86 9.33 6.92
C ALA A 16 -14.36 8.99 6.79
N MET A 17 -13.99 8.16 5.80
CA MET A 17 -12.59 7.84 5.55
C MET A 17 -11.82 9.03 4.99
N LYS A 18 -12.42 9.86 4.13
CA LYS A 18 -11.79 11.10 3.66
C LYS A 18 -11.49 12.03 4.83
N ASP A 19 -12.44 12.20 5.75
CA ASP A 19 -12.26 13.02 6.94
C ASP A 19 -11.11 12.48 7.81
N LEU A 20 -11.06 11.17 8.04
CA LEU A 20 -9.97 10.54 8.79
C LEU A 20 -8.61 10.70 8.10
N CYS A 21 -8.54 10.45 6.79
CA CYS A 21 -7.32 10.60 6.01
C CYS A 21 -6.80 12.04 5.99
N SER A 22 -7.69 13.04 6.01
CA SER A 22 -7.31 14.47 6.03
C SER A 22 -6.51 14.88 7.28
N GLN A 23 -6.61 14.10 8.36
CA GLN A 23 -5.93 14.36 9.65
C GLN A 23 -4.68 13.50 9.84
N ALA A 24 -4.41 12.54 8.95
CA ALA A 24 -3.30 11.61 9.10
C ALA A 24 -1.97 12.22 8.60
N ASP A 25 -0.88 11.93 9.31
CA ASP A 25 0.47 12.28 8.84
C ASP A 25 0.86 11.44 7.62
N VAL A 26 0.51 10.15 7.63
CA VAL A 26 0.77 9.22 6.53
C VAL A 26 -0.48 8.39 6.27
N ILE A 27 -0.89 8.31 5.00
CA ILE A 27 -1.92 7.37 4.54
C ILE A 27 -1.28 6.30 3.65
N LEU A 28 -1.78 5.07 3.68
CA LEU A 28 -1.22 3.93 2.95
C LEU A 28 -2.25 3.23 2.03
N PRO A 29 -3.03 3.97 1.20
CA PRO A 29 -4.05 3.34 0.38
C PRO A 29 -3.42 2.43 -0.68
N ASN A 30 -4.13 1.39 -1.11
CA ASN A 30 -3.89 0.79 -2.41
C ASN A 30 -4.54 1.60 -3.54
N VAL A 31 -4.22 1.30 -4.81
CA VAL A 31 -4.82 1.98 -5.98
C VAL A 31 -6.36 1.97 -5.97
N THR A 32 -6.99 0.89 -5.50
CA THR A 32 -8.46 0.83 -5.42
C THR A 32 -9.01 1.79 -4.37
N GLU A 33 -8.43 1.80 -3.17
CA GLU A 33 -8.82 2.73 -2.09
C GLU A 33 -8.55 4.17 -2.47
N ALA A 34 -7.44 4.45 -3.16
CA ALA A 34 -7.13 5.76 -3.69
C ALA A 34 -8.24 6.25 -4.62
N CYS A 35 -8.70 5.41 -5.56
CA CYS A 35 -9.82 5.76 -6.44
C CYS A 35 -11.09 6.12 -5.67
N PHE A 36 -11.42 5.38 -4.60
CA PHE A 36 -12.59 5.72 -3.77
C PHE A 36 -12.41 7.02 -3.01
N LEU A 37 -11.22 7.28 -2.48
CA LEU A 37 -10.92 8.52 -1.74
C LEU A 37 -10.93 9.74 -2.66
N THR A 38 -10.42 9.63 -3.89
CA THR A 38 -10.34 10.73 -4.84
C THR A 38 -11.63 10.89 -5.67
N GLY A 39 -12.41 9.82 -5.83
CA GLY A 39 -13.54 9.77 -6.76
C GLY A 39 -13.12 9.48 -8.21
N GLU A 40 -11.85 9.19 -8.45
CA GLU A 40 -11.33 8.80 -9.77
C GLU A 40 -11.82 7.41 -10.18
N GLU A 41 -12.00 7.20 -11.48
CA GLU A 41 -12.36 5.89 -12.02
C GLU A 41 -11.21 4.89 -11.87
N TYR A 42 -11.50 3.69 -11.34
CA TYR A 42 -10.53 2.61 -11.27
C TYR A 42 -10.19 2.07 -12.66
N LYS A 43 -8.89 2.03 -12.98
CA LYS A 43 -8.36 1.44 -14.22
C LYS A 43 -7.57 0.18 -13.92
N SER A 44 -7.77 -0.87 -14.72
CA SER A 44 -6.96 -2.09 -14.63
C SER A 44 -5.61 -1.98 -15.34
N ALA A 45 -5.49 -1.04 -16.27
CA ALA A 45 -4.26 -0.68 -16.97
C ALA A 45 -4.16 0.84 -17.02
N TYR A 46 -3.02 1.38 -16.61
CA TYR A 46 -2.80 2.82 -16.44
C TYR A 46 -1.32 3.15 -16.58
N ASP A 47 -1.04 4.43 -16.77
CA ASP A 47 0.30 4.99 -16.87
C ASP A 47 0.68 5.76 -15.60
N GLU A 48 1.88 6.35 -15.62
CA GLU A 48 2.38 7.17 -14.52
C GLU A 48 1.54 8.45 -14.32
N ALA A 49 0.96 9.00 -15.39
CA ALA A 49 0.12 10.19 -15.31
C ALA A 49 -1.16 9.94 -14.49
N TYR A 50 -1.78 8.77 -14.65
CA TYR A 50 -2.91 8.37 -13.81
C TYR A 50 -2.54 8.27 -12.32
N ILE A 51 -1.36 7.71 -12.01
CA ILE A 51 -0.85 7.65 -10.64
C ILE A 51 -0.60 9.05 -10.09
N ASP A 52 -0.05 9.95 -10.90
CA ASP A 52 0.19 11.35 -10.50
C ASP A 52 -1.13 12.09 -10.19
N THR A 53 -2.19 11.84 -10.96
CA THR A 53 -3.54 12.36 -10.63
C THR A 53 -4.00 11.85 -9.27
N LEU A 54 -3.91 10.53 -9.02
CA LEU A 54 -4.32 9.97 -7.72
C LEU A 54 -3.53 10.58 -6.56
N LEU A 55 -2.21 10.71 -6.70
CA LEU A 55 -1.35 11.29 -5.66
C LEU A 55 -1.68 12.77 -5.39
N SER A 56 -1.93 13.55 -6.46
CA SER A 56 -2.31 14.95 -6.36
C SER A 56 -3.65 15.12 -5.64
N GLU A 57 -4.66 14.34 -6.02
CA GLU A 57 -5.98 14.39 -5.39
C GLU A 57 -5.94 13.93 -3.92
N LEU A 58 -5.18 12.87 -3.60
CA LEU A 58 -4.98 12.44 -2.22
C LEU A 58 -4.29 13.51 -1.36
N ALA A 59 -3.31 14.22 -1.92
CA ALA A 59 -2.68 15.35 -1.23
C ALA A 59 -3.65 16.53 -1.07
N ALA A 60 -4.51 16.79 -2.06
CA ALA A 60 -5.55 17.82 -1.98
C ALA A 60 -6.62 17.52 -0.92
N LEU A 61 -6.85 16.25 -0.57
CA LEU A 61 -7.68 15.86 0.58
C LEU A 61 -7.07 16.25 1.94
N GLY A 62 -5.78 16.63 1.98
CA GLY A 62 -5.08 17.03 3.20
C GLY A 62 -4.05 16.01 3.69
N ALA A 63 -3.85 14.88 2.99
CA ALA A 63 -2.82 13.91 3.36
C ALA A 63 -1.42 14.53 3.20
N LYS A 64 -0.61 14.52 4.26
CA LYS A 64 0.75 15.08 4.22
C LYS A 64 1.73 14.18 3.46
N THR A 65 1.59 12.87 3.67
CA THR A 65 2.36 11.83 3.00
C THR A 65 1.44 10.74 2.50
N VAL A 66 1.64 10.30 1.26
CA VAL A 66 0.91 9.19 0.65
C VAL A 66 1.88 8.04 0.34
N VAL A 67 1.58 6.84 0.83
CA VAL A 67 2.29 5.59 0.50
C VAL A 67 1.33 4.72 -0.30
N LEU A 68 1.28 4.95 -1.62
CA LEU A 68 0.36 4.30 -2.53
C LEU A 68 0.86 2.90 -2.91
N THR A 69 0.15 1.86 -2.50
CA THR A 69 0.51 0.46 -2.77
C THR A 69 -0.20 -0.10 -4.00
N GLY A 70 0.35 -1.16 -4.59
CA GLY A 70 -0.28 -1.88 -5.69
C GLY A 70 -0.15 -1.20 -7.07
N VAL A 71 0.81 -0.29 -7.21
CA VAL A 71 1.09 0.40 -8.49
C VAL A 71 1.75 -0.59 -9.45
N SER A 72 1.18 -0.78 -10.65
CA SER A 72 1.59 -1.81 -11.61
C SER A 72 1.59 -1.21 -13.02
N TYR A 73 2.76 -1.12 -13.66
CA TYR A 73 2.89 -0.63 -15.05
C TYR A 73 3.13 -1.76 -16.06
N ASP A 74 3.35 -2.98 -15.57
CA ASP A 74 3.49 -4.20 -16.36
C ASP A 74 2.92 -5.40 -15.58
N ASP A 75 2.78 -6.55 -16.25
CA ASP A 75 2.16 -7.76 -15.68
C ASP A 75 3.06 -8.47 -14.65
N SER A 76 4.37 -8.25 -14.72
CA SER A 76 5.36 -9.01 -13.94
C SER A 76 5.70 -8.37 -12.60
N THR A 77 5.37 -7.10 -12.42
CA THR A 77 5.80 -6.31 -11.28
C THR A 77 4.68 -5.47 -10.71
N THR A 78 4.85 -5.11 -9.45
CA THR A 78 4.03 -4.11 -8.76
C THR A 78 4.96 -3.28 -7.88
N GLY A 79 4.42 -2.37 -7.08
CA GLY A 79 5.24 -1.55 -6.23
C GLY A 79 4.47 -0.58 -5.38
N VAL A 80 5.26 0.27 -4.74
CA VAL A 80 4.81 1.29 -3.80
C VAL A 80 5.37 2.63 -4.23
N VAL A 81 4.51 3.64 -4.34
CA VAL A 81 4.93 5.03 -4.54
C VAL A 81 4.81 5.77 -3.22
N VAL A 82 5.91 6.37 -2.78
CA VAL A 82 5.92 7.29 -1.64
C VAL A 82 5.91 8.70 -2.18
N PHE A 83 4.91 9.49 -1.78
CA PHE A 83 4.73 10.87 -2.19
C PHE A 83 4.66 11.79 -0.98
N GLU A 84 5.57 12.76 -0.93
CA GLU A 84 5.67 13.74 0.15
C GLU A 84 6.20 15.07 -0.42
N ASN A 85 5.56 16.19 -0.06
CA ASN A 85 6.02 17.54 -0.44
C ASN A 85 6.27 17.71 -1.96
N GLY A 86 5.43 17.08 -2.81
CA GLY A 86 5.58 17.13 -4.26
C GLY A 86 6.66 16.21 -4.84
N ASN A 87 7.41 15.49 -4.01
CA ASN A 87 8.41 14.53 -4.44
C ASN A 87 7.82 13.12 -4.40
N LYS A 88 7.99 12.36 -5.49
CA LYS A 88 7.60 10.95 -5.57
C LYS A 88 8.81 10.03 -5.71
N GLN A 89 8.77 8.91 -5.01
CA GLN A 89 9.74 7.82 -5.13
C GLN A 89 9.01 6.50 -5.33
N TYR A 90 9.37 5.77 -6.39
CA TYR A 90 8.77 4.48 -6.70
C TYR A 90 9.70 3.33 -6.29
N TYR A 91 9.17 2.39 -5.50
CA TYR A 91 9.81 1.11 -5.22
C TYR A 91 9.10 -0.01 -6.00
N LYS A 92 9.77 -0.52 -7.02
CA LYS A 92 9.31 -1.62 -7.87
C LYS A 92 9.78 -2.97 -7.32
N HIS A 93 8.88 -3.94 -7.22
CA HIS A 93 9.21 -5.31 -6.84
C HIS A 93 8.40 -6.34 -7.65
N LYS A 94 8.74 -7.62 -7.49
CA LYS A 94 8.03 -8.72 -8.19
C LYS A 94 6.56 -8.78 -7.77
N LYS A 95 5.69 -9.03 -8.75
CA LYS A 95 4.27 -9.34 -8.51
C LYS A 95 4.14 -10.85 -8.42
N LEU A 96 3.61 -11.33 -7.30
CA LEU A 96 3.33 -12.75 -7.12
C LEU A 96 1.95 -13.05 -7.66
N ASN A 97 1.81 -14.11 -8.45
CA ASN A 97 0.51 -14.55 -9.00
C ASN A 97 -0.32 -15.29 -7.94
N ARG A 98 -0.57 -14.61 -6.83
CA ARG A 98 -1.31 -15.12 -5.67
C ARG A 98 -1.91 -13.97 -4.89
N SER A 99 -3.18 -14.13 -4.52
CA SER A 99 -3.85 -13.25 -3.56
C SER A 99 -3.87 -13.91 -2.17
N CYS A 100 -3.43 -13.16 -1.16
CA CYS A 100 -3.56 -13.53 0.24
C CYS A 100 -4.28 -12.39 0.96
N HIS A 101 -5.16 -12.72 1.90
CA HIS A 101 -5.79 -11.73 2.76
C HIS A 101 -4.77 -11.17 3.78
N GLY A 102 -5.01 -9.97 4.29
CA GLY A 102 -4.18 -9.37 5.36
C GLY A 102 -2.80 -8.85 4.93
N THR A 103 -2.47 -8.86 3.64
CA THR A 103 -1.19 -8.31 3.15
C THR A 103 -1.08 -6.81 3.39
N GLY A 104 -2.20 -6.08 3.31
CA GLY A 104 -2.27 -4.66 3.65
C GLY A 104 -1.93 -4.39 5.12
N ASP A 105 -2.47 -5.19 6.05
CA ASP A 105 -2.21 -5.05 7.49
C ASP A 105 -0.75 -5.37 7.83
N VAL A 106 -0.20 -6.41 7.20
CA VAL A 106 1.22 -6.78 7.33
C VAL A 106 2.13 -5.69 6.80
N PHE A 107 1.82 -5.15 5.62
CA PHE A 107 2.56 -4.03 5.04
C PHE A 107 2.51 -2.80 5.95
N ALA A 108 1.31 -2.37 6.38
CA ALA A 108 1.13 -1.21 7.23
C ALA A 108 1.85 -1.36 8.57
N SER A 109 1.77 -2.53 9.20
CA SER A 109 2.44 -2.81 10.47
C SER A 109 3.96 -2.77 10.34
N ALA A 110 4.51 -3.40 9.29
CA ALA A 110 5.95 -3.39 9.03
C ALA A 110 6.45 -1.99 8.65
N PHE A 111 5.67 -1.23 7.87
CA PHE A 111 5.97 0.15 7.51
C PHE A 111 6.07 1.03 8.76
N VAL A 112 5.04 1.01 9.61
CA VAL A 112 5.02 1.79 10.85
C VAL A 112 6.18 1.38 11.75
N GLY A 113 6.42 0.07 11.90
CA GLY A 113 7.56 -0.46 12.64
C GLY A 113 8.91 0.04 12.14
N ALA A 114 9.12 0.09 10.82
CA ALA A 114 10.34 0.63 10.23
C ALA A 114 10.48 2.14 10.44
N TYR A 115 9.39 2.88 10.24
CA TYR A 115 9.38 4.33 10.35
C TYR A 115 9.68 4.80 11.77
N ILE A 116 9.05 4.19 12.79
CA ILE A 116 9.32 4.53 14.20
C ILE A 116 10.72 4.09 14.66
N ASN A 117 11.38 3.18 13.94
CA ASN A 117 12.79 2.83 14.14
C ASN A 117 13.76 3.78 13.40
N GLY A 118 13.26 4.93 12.92
CA GLY A 118 14.08 5.99 12.33
C GLY A 118 14.48 5.76 10.87
N LYS A 119 13.88 4.78 10.19
CA LYS A 119 14.06 4.62 8.74
C LYS A 119 13.28 5.73 8.00
N SER A 120 13.74 6.12 6.81
CA SER A 120 13.03 7.10 5.97
C SER A 120 11.67 6.55 5.53
N LEU A 121 10.74 7.40 5.07
CA LEU A 121 9.45 6.95 4.52
C LEU A 121 9.64 5.97 3.34
N TYR A 122 10.58 6.28 2.45
CA TYR A 122 10.92 5.41 1.32
C TYR A 122 11.52 4.06 1.78
N ASP A 123 12.49 4.08 2.68
CA ASP A 123 13.10 2.84 3.18
C ASP A 123 12.11 2.01 3.98
N SER A 124 11.19 2.64 4.72
CA SER A 124 10.12 1.97 5.44
C SER A 124 9.15 1.27 4.49
N ALA A 125 8.75 1.94 3.40
CA ALA A 125 7.91 1.35 2.35
C ALA A 125 8.61 0.18 1.66
N LYS A 126 9.91 0.31 1.37
CA LYS A 126 10.73 -0.76 0.78
C LYS A 126 10.82 -1.97 1.72
N ILE A 127 11.17 -1.78 2.98
CA ILE A 127 11.27 -2.85 3.98
C ILE A 127 9.93 -3.57 4.12
N ALA A 128 8.83 -2.82 4.21
CA ALA A 128 7.48 -3.37 4.32
C ALA A 128 7.07 -4.17 3.07
N ALA A 129 7.37 -3.67 1.88
CA ALA A 129 7.09 -4.37 0.62
C ALA A 129 7.89 -5.69 0.54
N ASP A 130 9.18 -5.65 0.82
CA ASP A 130 10.06 -6.83 0.80
C ASP A 130 9.63 -7.88 1.83
N PHE A 131 9.27 -7.43 3.04
CA PHE A 131 8.75 -8.31 4.08
C PHE A 131 7.42 -8.95 3.67
N THR A 132 6.50 -8.17 3.11
CA THR A 132 5.18 -8.67 2.67
C THR A 132 5.33 -9.70 1.55
N VAL A 133 6.20 -9.44 0.58
CA VAL A 133 6.54 -10.39 -0.49
C VAL A 133 7.09 -11.70 0.10
N GLU A 134 8.05 -11.62 1.02
CA GLU A 134 8.61 -12.80 1.69
C GLU A 134 7.53 -13.61 2.43
N CYS A 135 6.61 -12.93 3.12
CA CYS A 135 5.47 -13.57 3.80
C CYS A 135 4.58 -14.30 2.81
N ILE A 136 4.24 -13.69 1.66
CA ILE A 136 3.40 -14.34 0.64
C ILE A 136 4.10 -15.59 0.08
N GLU A 137 5.41 -15.53 -0.16
CA GLU A 137 6.18 -16.66 -0.69
C GLU A 137 6.27 -17.84 0.28
N LYS A 138 6.46 -17.57 1.58
CA LYS A 138 6.52 -18.62 2.60
C LYS A 138 5.15 -19.16 3.01
N THR A 139 4.07 -18.46 2.66
CA THR A 139 2.71 -18.94 2.96
C THR A 139 2.39 -20.16 2.10
N PRO A 140 1.97 -21.31 2.65
CA PRO A 140 1.56 -22.47 1.85
C PRO A 140 0.25 -22.20 1.07
N PRO A 141 0.07 -22.69 -0.18
CA PRO A 141 -1.13 -22.43 -1.01
C PRO A 141 -2.49 -22.76 -0.34
N GLU A 142 -2.50 -23.76 0.52
CA GLU A 142 -3.65 -24.23 1.29
C GLU A 142 -3.99 -23.35 2.49
N HIS A 143 -3.08 -22.46 2.92
CA HIS A 143 -3.29 -21.59 4.06
C HIS A 143 -4.30 -20.47 3.70
N ARG A 144 -5.33 -20.30 4.54
CA ARG A 144 -6.45 -19.37 4.29
C ARG A 144 -6.57 -18.23 5.31
N TYR A 145 -5.75 -18.21 6.36
CA TYR A 145 -5.88 -17.25 7.48
C TYR A 145 -4.96 -16.03 7.35
N GLY A 146 -4.60 -15.66 6.12
CA GLY A 146 -3.69 -14.55 5.82
C GLY A 146 -2.35 -15.05 5.30
N VAL A 147 -1.27 -14.30 5.60
CA VAL A 147 0.10 -14.70 5.27
C VAL A 147 0.84 -15.19 6.51
N CYS A 148 1.73 -16.19 6.35
CA CYS A 148 2.54 -16.76 7.43
C CYS A 148 3.73 -15.84 7.76
N PHE A 149 3.46 -14.68 8.35
CA PHE A 149 4.47 -13.66 8.64
C PHE A 149 5.44 -14.07 9.77
N GLU A 150 5.03 -15.01 10.64
CA GLU A 150 5.81 -15.45 11.80
C GLU A 150 7.18 -16.01 11.38
N GLN A 151 7.23 -16.72 10.26
CA GLN A 151 8.48 -17.29 9.71
C GLN A 151 9.39 -16.24 9.05
N CYS A 152 8.88 -15.03 8.83
CA CYS A 152 9.60 -13.93 8.21
C CYS A 152 10.11 -12.92 9.23
N LEU A 153 9.62 -12.95 10.49
CA LEU A 153 10.00 -11.98 11.52
C LEU A 153 11.52 -11.82 11.70
N PRO A 154 12.35 -12.89 11.68
CA PRO A 154 13.80 -12.73 11.76
C PRO A 154 14.40 -11.88 10.64
N SER A 155 13.88 -12.01 9.41
CA SER A 155 14.28 -11.21 8.25
C SER A 155 13.86 -9.75 8.40
N LEU A 156 12.66 -9.51 8.94
CA LEU A 156 12.22 -8.15 9.27
C LEU A 156 13.15 -7.49 10.29
N PHE A 157 13.45 -8.16 11.40
CA PHE A 157 14.34 -7.61 12.43
C PHE A 157 15.75 -7.32 11.90
N ALA A 158 16.27 -8.15 10.99
CA ALA A 158 17.56 -7.90 10.35
C ALA A 158 17.56 -6.62 9.48
N LYS A 159 16.43 -6.29 8.84
CA LYS A 159 16.26 -5.07 8.02
C LYS A 159 16.03 -3.80 8.86
N LEU A 160 15.54 -3.96 10.09
CA LEU A 160 15.27 -2.85 11.02
C LEU A 160 16.52 -2.37 11.76
N ASN A 161 17.47 -3.27 12.03
CA ASN A 161 18.78 -2.91 12.59
C ASN A 161 19.69 -2.23 11.55
#